data_AF-A0A447JEN0-F1
#
_entry.id   AF-A0A447JEN0-F1
#
_cell.length_a   1.000
_cell.length_b   1.000
_cell.length_c   1.000
_cell.angle_alpha   90.00
_cell.angle_beta   90.00
_cell.angle_gamma   90.00
#
_symmetry.space_group_name_H-M   'P 1'
#
loop_
_entity.id
_entity.type
_entity.pdbx_description
1 polymer ?
#
loop_
_entity_poly.entity_id
_entity_poly.type
_entity_poly.pdbx_seq_one_letter_code
_entity_poly.pdbx_strand_id
1 'polypeptide(L)'
;MDERIPCKNPQCSHFILPATAARTEGYCMPCVQARYRQEQEEYIRKNRKTIDAFSGITNPVEMLKLIHEPRKHDPLIEWIPCPIPTDELYKKLSDDESRDMVDYAEKLFDSGWQEEAQEIALCLTAFTRANLDNFLRQVINEEELELSSPLPFHRAPPDVRDALLQKVETDDENRDGILCALAWIGDEVVVEHFNRWRQEPPAWSASLHILPHRYAHQAGWELTENGRRRDLYFTQCTHLVKQAPEQPAVFRPSQNMVKTAHTVPCR
;
A
#
# COMPACT_ATOMS: atom_id res chain seq x y z
N MET A 1 1.16 36.46 -41.98
CA MET A 1 0.37 35.99 -40.83
C MET A 1 -0.71 35.12 -41.43
N ASP A 2 -0.68 33.80 -41.23
CA ASP A 2 -1.72 32.94 -41.76
C ASP A 2 -3.04 33.27 -41.07
N GLU A 3 -4.03 33.66 -41.85
CA GLU A 3 -5.37 34.01 -41.38
C GLU A 3 -6.00 32.77 -40.73
N ARG A 4 -6.23 32.84 -39.42
CA ARG A 4 -6.79 31.71 -38.66
C ARG A 4 -8.30 31.67 -38.83
N ILE A 5 -8.83 30.45 -38.96
CA ILE A 5 -10.25 30.18 -39.20
C ILE A 5 -10.91 29.76 -37.87
N PRO A 6 -12.11 30.24 -37.52
CA PRO A 6 -12.82 29.76 -36.33
C PRO A 6 -13.20 28.28 -36.46
N CYS A 7 -13.21 27.56 -35.33
CA CYS A 7 -13.73 26.19 -35.26
C CYS A 7 -15.21 26.13 -35.66
N LYS A 8 -15.61 25.10 -36.42
CA LYS A 8 -17.02 24.87 -36.79
C LYS A 8 -17.94 24.52 -35.62
N ASN A 9 -17.41 24.11 -34.46
CA ASN A 9 -18.25 23.88 -33.28
C ASN A 9 -18.75 25.23 -32.73
N PRO A 10 -20.07 25.50 -32.73
CA PRO A 10 -20.62 26.80 -32.32
C PRO A 10 -20.40 27.11 -30.82
N GLN A 11 -20.09 26.11 -30.00
CA GLN A 11 -19.77 26.27 -28.59
C GLN A 11 -18.26 26.38 -28.31
N CYS A 12 -17.43 26.42 -29.36
CA CYS A 12 -15.97 26.47 -29.25
C CYS A 12 -15.43 27.81 -29.78
N SER A 13 -14.65 28.51 -28.95
CA SER A 13 -14.04 29.80 -29.29
C SER A 13 -12.64 29.70 -29.93
N HIS A 14 -12.13 28.48 -30.17
CA HIS A 14 -10.81 28.29 -30.75
C HIS A 14 -10.72 28.65 -32.24
N PHE A 15 -9.56 29.19 -32.62
CA PHE A 15 -9.17 29.45 -34.00
C PHE A 15 -8.06 28.48 -34.43
N ILE A 16 -8.13 27.99 -35.65
CA ILE A 16 -7.23 26.98 -36.21
C ILE A 16 -6.58 27.46 -37.51
N LEU A 17 -5.43 26.89 -37.83
CA LEU A 17 -4.77 27.13 -39.12
C LEU A 17 -5.60 26.52 -40.27
N PRO A 18 -5.56 27.10 -41.48
CA PRO A 18 -6.23 26.53 -42.65
C PRO A 18 -5.86 25.07 -42.93
N ALA A 19 -4.58 24.72 -42.74
CA ALA A 19 -4.11 23.34 -42.87
C ALA A 19 -4.79 22.38 -41.86
N THR A 20 -5.01 22.82 -40.62
CA THR A 20 -5.74 22.04 -39.62
C THR A 20 -7.20 21.90 -40.04
N ALA A 21 -7.84 23.00 -40.46
CA ALA A 21 -9.23 22.99 -40.90
C ALA A 21 -9.47 22.05 -42.09
N ALA A 22 -8.53 21.98 -43.05
CA ALA A 22 -8.62 21.04 -44.16
C ALA A 22 -8.55 19.56 -43.69
N ARG A 23 -7.72 19.26 -42.68
CA ARG A 23 -7.56 17.90 -42.14
C ARG A 23 -8.71 17.44 -41.24
N THR A 24 -9.33 18.35 -40.50
CA THR A 24 -10.37 18.05 -39.50
C THR A 24 -11.76 18.54 -39.91
N GLU A 25 -11.93 18.80 -41.21
CA GLU A 25 -13.18 19.30 -41.79
C GLU A 25 -13.69 20.60 -41.14
N GLY A 26 -12.79 21.40 -40.57
CA GLY A 26 -13.08 22.70 -39.93
C GLY A 26 -13.25 22.65 -38.41
N TYR A 27 -13.04 21.51 -37.76
CA TYR A 27 -13.05 21.42 -36.29
C TYR A 27 -11.66 21.57 -35.68
N CYS A 28 -11.54 22.16 -34.49
CA CYS A 28 -10.28 22.11 -33.77
C CYS A 28 -10.00 20.68 -33.26
N MET A 29 -8.73 20.34 -33.05
CA MET A 29 -8.34 19.00 -32.58
C MET A 29 -9.04 18.59 -31.28
N PRO A 30 -9.21 19.49 -30.27
CA PRO A 30 -10.00 19.17 -29.08
C PRO A 30 -11.46 18.81 -29.38
N CYS A 31 -12.12 19.49 -30.33
CA CYS A 31 -13.50 19.17 -30.71
C CYS A 31 -13.61 17.82 -31.44
N VAL A 32 -12.63 17.51 -32.29
CA VAL A 32 -12.56 16.19 -32.96
C VAL A 32 -12.37 15.08 -31.93
N GLN A 33 -11.44 15.24 -30.99
CA GLN A 33 -11.21 14.29 -29.90
C GLN A 33 -12.43 14.14 -28.98
N ALA A 34 -13.15 15.23 -28.69
CA ALA A 34 -14.38 15.18 -27.90
C ALA A 34 -15.46 14.34 -28.61
N ARG A 35 -15.63 14.50 -29.93
CA ARG A 35 -16.55 13.68 -30.72
C ARG A 35 -16.16 12.20 -30.72
N TYR A 36 -14.88 11.90 -30.97
CA TYR A 36 -14.39 10.52 -30.90
C TYR A 36 -14.60 9.89 -29.51
N ARG A 37 -14.38 10.65 -28.42
CA ARG A 37 -14.68 10.17 -27.07
C ARG A 37 -16.16 9.87 -26.89
N GLN A 38 -17.05 10.74 -27.34
CA GLN A 38 -18.50 10.50 -27.27
C GLN A 38 -18.92 9.25 -28.07
N GLU A 39 -18.38 9.07 -29.27
CA GLU A 39 -18.65 7.89 -30.11
C GLU A 39 -18.14 6.60 -29.44
N GLN A 40 -16.94 6.64 -28.87
CA GLN A 40 -16.35 5.53 -28.11
C GLN A 40 -17.17 5.21 -26.84
N GLU A 41 -17.54 6.22 -26.06
CA GLU A 41 -18.39 6.05 -24.87
C GLU A 41 -19.76 5.45 -25.24
N GLU A 42 -20.36 5.91 -26.33
CA GLU A 42 -21.62 5.35 -26.81
C GLU A 42 -21.47 3.90 -27.31
N TYR A 43 -20.37 3.58 -27.99
CA TYR A 43 -20.04 2.21 -28.37
C TYR A 43 -19.86 1.32 -27.15
N ILE A 44 -19.08 1.76 -26.16
CA ILE A 44 -18.88 1.02 -24.90
C ILE A 44 -20.22 0.79 -24.22
N ARG A 45 -21.03 1.83 -24.04
CA ARG A 45 -22.34 1.73 -23.40
C ARG A 45 -23.27 0.71 -24.09
N LYS A 46 -23.23 0.61 -25.41
CA LYS A 46 -24.09 -0.32 -26.18
C LYS A 46 -23.56 -1.76 -26.20
N ASN A 47 -22.25 -1.95 -26.06
CA ASN A 47 -21.61 -3.25 -26.24
C ASN A 47 -21.08 -3.84 -24.93
N ARG A 48 -21.15 -3.09 -23.82
CA ARG A 48 -20.68 -3.56 -22.52
C ARG A 48 -21.50 -4.76 -22.04
N LYS A 49 -20.79 -5.77 -21.55
CA LYS A 49 -21.36 -7.00 -20.98
C LYS A 49 -21.02 -7.08 -19.49
N THR A 50 -22.00 -7.48 -18.71
CA THR A 50 -21.81 -7.77 -17.29
C THR A 50 -21.43 -9.23 -17.10
N ILE A 51 -20.34 -9.50 -16.39
CA ILE A 51 -19.84 -10.85 -16.12
C ILE A 51 -19.83 -11.11 -14.62
N ASP A 52 -20.49 -12.19 -14.19
CA ASP A 52 -20.43 -12.71 -12.82
C ASP A 52 -19.39 -13.83 -12.73
N ALA A 53 -18.18 -13.50 -12.27
CA ALA A 53 -17.12 -14.49 -12.08
C ALA A 53 -17.36 -15.41 -10.88
N PHE A 54 -18.24 -15.02 -9.95
CA PHE A 54 -18.44 -15.72 -8.67
C PHE A 54 -19.66 -16.63 -8.67
N SER A 55 -20.41 -16.67 -9.78
CA SER A 55 -21.62 -17.48 -9.92
C SER A 55 -21.37 -18.95 -9.62
N GLY A 56 -22.05 -19.48 -8.60
CA GLY A 56 -21.94 -20.88 -8.18
C GLY A 56 -20.69 -21.22 -7.35
N ILE A 57 -19.83 -20.24 -7.04
CA ILE A 57 -18.62 -20.46 -6.24
C ILE A 57 -18.91 -20.11 -4.78
N THR A 58 -18.62 -21.06 -3.89
CA THR A 58 -18.82 -20.89 -2.44
C THR A 58 -17.54 -21.10 -1.64
N ASN A 59 -16.49 -21.66 -2.25
CA ASN A 59 -15.21 -21.90 -1.57
C ASN A 59 -14.44 -20.57 -1.45
N PRO A 60 -14.00 -20.17 -0.24
CA PRO A 60 -13.37 -18.87 -0.03
C PRO A 60 -12.03 -18.74 -0.74
N VAL A 61 -11.22 -19.81 -0.84
CA VAL A 61 -9.95 -19.81 -1.58
C VAL A 61 -10.18 -19.54 -3.07
N GLU A 62 -11.15 -20.22 -3.68
CA GLU A 62 -11.46 -20.02 -5.10
C GLU A 62 -12.02 -18.61 -5.37
N MET A 63 -12.82 -18.06 -4.44
CA MET A 63 -13.27 -16.67 -4.54
C MET A 63 -12.11 -15.69 -4.43
N LEU A 64 -11.17 -15.90 -3.49
CA LEU A 64 -9.98 -15.04 -3.33
C LEU A 64 -9.06 -15.10 -4.54
N LYS A 65 -8.83 -16.29 -5.12
CA LYS A 65 -8.07 -16.43 -6.37
C LYS A 65 -8.68 -15.63 -7.51
N LEU A 66 -10.01 -15.60 -7.62
CA LEU A 66 -10.72 -14.78 -8.61
C LEU A 66 -10.71 -13.28 -8.30
N ILE A 67 -10.59 -12.89 -7.03
CA ILE A 67 -10.42 -11.48 -6.67
C ILE A 67 -9.05 -11.00 -7.13
N HIS A 68 -8.01 -11.76 -6.83
CA HIS A 68 -6.61 -11.43 -7.17
C HIS A 68 -6.18 -11.99 -8.54
N GLU A 69 -7.13 -12.41 -9.38
CA GLU A 69 -6.81 -12.88 -10.72
C GLU A 69 -6.38 -11.68 -11.57
N PRO A 70 -5.17 -11.71 -12.17
CA PRO A 70 -4.72 -10.62 -13.03
C PRO A 70 -5.63 -10.46 -14.24
N ARG A 71 -6.24 -9.28 -14.38
CA ARG A 71 -7.20 -8.98 -15.45
C ARG A 71 -6.75 -7.77 -16.26
N LYS A 72 -6.67 -7.92 -17.57
CA LYS A 72 -6.51 -6.78 -18.48
C LYS A 72 -7.79 -5.95 -18.48
N HIS A 73 -7.63 -4.63 -18.37
CA HIS A 73 -8.76 -3.72 -18.47
C HIS A 73 -9.41 -3.84 -19.85
N ASP A 74 -10.69 -4.21 -19.87
CA ASP A 74 -11.55 -4.19 -21.05
C ASP A 74 -12.75 -3.28 -20.77
N PRO A 75 -12.90 -2.13 -21.45
CA PRO A 75 -14.00 -1.22 -21.21
C PRO A 75 -15.37 -1.83 -21.53
N LEU A 76 -15.41 -2.88 -22.36
CA LEU A 76 -16.63 -3.61 -22.74
C LEU A 76 -17.02 -4.68 -21.72
N ILE A 77 -16.24 -4.88 -20.65
CA ILE A 77 -16.56 -5.82 -19.59
C ILE A 77 -16.81 -5.05 -18.30
N GLU A 78 -17.94 -5.37 -17.66
CA GLU A 78 -18.26 -4.95 -16.30
C GLU A 78 -18.33 -6.18 -15.41
N TRP A 79 -17.37 -6.32 -14.50
CA TRP A 79 -17.35 -7.43 -13.56
C TRP A 79 -18.27 -7.15 -12.39
N ILE A 80 -19.11 -8.11 -12.03
CA ILE A 80 -19.87 -8.05 -10.77
C ILE A 80 -18.85 -8.18 -9.62
N PRO A 81 -18.87 -7.26 -8.63
CA PRO A 81 -18.02 -7.37 -7.45
C PRO A 81 -18.28 -8.67 -6.69
N CYS A 82 -17.26 -9.16 -5.98
CA CYS A 82 -17.43 -10.30 -5.09
C CYS A 82 -18.62 -10.06 -4.12
N PRO A 83 -19.55 -11.02 -3.99
CA PRO A 83 -20.72 -10.86 -3.12
C PRO A 83 -20.37 -10.86 -1.63
N ILE A 84 -19.16 -11.32 -1.28
CA ILE A 84 -18.65 -11.35 0.09
C ILE A 84 -17.47 -10.37 0.19
N PRO A 85 -17.44 -9.46 1.18
CA PRO A 85 -16.28 -8.60 1.41
C PRO A 85 -14.98 -9.39 1.52
N THR A 86 -13.91 -8.91 0.87
CA THR A 86 -12.63 -9.62 0.77
C THR A 86 -12.02 -9.94 2.14
N ASP A 87 -12.10 -9.01 3.10
CA ASP A 87 -11.60 -9.21 4.45
C ASP A 87 -12.36 -10.32 5.21
N GLU A 88 -13.67 -10.43 4.98
CA GLU A 88 -14.49 -11.51 5.53
C GLU A 88 -14.18 -12.88 4.91
N LEU A 89 -13.68 -12.92 3.68
CA LEU A 89 -13.18 -14.16 3.08
C LEU A 89 -11.87 -14.59 3.76
N TYR A 90 -10.90 -13.67 3.89
CA TYR A 90 -9.62 -13.96 4.54
C TYR A 90 -9.79 -14.40 6.00
N LYS A 91 -10.67 -13.73 6.77
CA LYS A 91 -10.96 -14.09 8.18
C LYS A 91 -11.56 -15.50 8.34
N LYS A 92 -12.16 -16.06 7.28
CA LYS A 92 -12.80 -17.38 7.31
C LYS A 92 -11.87 -18.52 6.90
N LEU A 93 -10.70 -18.22 6.34
CA LEU A 93 -9.75 -19.25 5.92
C LEU A 93 -9.32 -20.09 7.12
N SER A 94 -9.34 -21.41 6.94
CA SER A 94 -8.60 -22.33 7.80
C SER A 94 -7.09 -22.18 7.61
N ASP A 95 -6.31 -22.84 8.46
CA ASP A 95 -4.84 -22.86 8.32
C ASP A 95 -4.41 -23.53 7.01
N ASP A 96 -5.14 -24.54 6.53
CA ASP A 96 -4.88 -25.23 5.27
C ASP A 96 -5.19 -24.32 4.08
N GLU A 97 -6.35 -23.65 4.10
CA GLU A 97 -6.75 -22.70 3.06
C GLU A 97 -5.86 -21.45 3.03
N SER A 98 -5.37 -21.02 4.18
CA SER A 98 -4.37 -19.93 4.27
C SER A 98 -3.07 -20.35 3.60
N ARG A 99 -2.62 -21.60 3.79
CA ARG A 99 -1.45 -22.14 3.09
C ARG A 99 -1.67 -22.21 1.59
N ASP A 100 -2.84 -22.64 1.14
CA ASP A 100 -3.19 -22.64 -0.29
C ASP A 100 -3.11 -21.24 -0.91
N MET A 101 -3.48 -20.20 -0.15
CA MET A 101 -3.36 -18.81 -0.59
C MET A 101 -1.90 -18.31 -0.60
N VAL A 102 -1.05 -18.78 0.33
CA VAL A 102 0.41 -18.51 0.28
C VAL A 102 1.00 -19.16 -0.97
N ASP A 103 0.74 -20.44 -1.22
CA ASP A 103 1.21 -21.16 -2.40
C ASP A 103 0.75 -20.48 -3.70
N TYR A 104 -0.45 -19.87 -3.69
CA TYR A 104 -0.95 -19.10 -4.82
C TYR A 104 -0.21 -17.77 -4.99
N ALA A 105 0.06 -17.04 -3.91
CA ALA A 105 0.86 -15.82 -3.95
C ALA A 105 2.28 -16.06 -4.48
N GLU A 106 2.94 -17.13 -4.03
CA GLU A 106 4.28 -17.53 -4.52
C GLU A 106 4.23 -17.82 -6.03
N LYS A 107 3.21 -18.54 -6.52
CA LYS A 107 3.04 -18.80 -7.96
C LYS A 107 2.81 -17.53 -8.77
N LEU A 108 2.01 -16.59 -8.26
CA LEU A 108 1.79 -15.31 -8.92
C LEU A 108 3.09 -14.50 -8.99
N PHE A 109 3.84 -14.47 -7.90
CA PHE A 109 5.14 -13.81 -7.82
C PHE A 109 6.12 -14.36 -8.86
N ASP A 110 6.29 -15.68 -8.90
CA ASP A 110 7.14 -16.38 -9.90
C ASP A 110 6.66 -16.16 -11.35
N SER A 111 5.38 -15.85 -11.55
CA SER A 111 4.78 -15.60 -12.86
C SER A 111 4.83 -14.13 -13.29
N GLY A 112 5.45 -13.24 -12.49
CA GLY A 112 5.56 -11.81 -12.77
C GLY A 112 4.35 -10.97 -12.35
N TRP A 113 3.41 -11.54 -11.59
CA TRP A 113 2.25 -10.85 -11.02
C TRP A 113 2.55 -10.45 -9.56
N GLN A 114 3.60 -9.65 -9.39
CA GLN A 114 4.15 -9.32 -8.08
C GLN A 114 3.20 -8.43 -7.26
N GLU A 115 2.48 -7.51 -7.89
CA GLU A 115 1.52 -6.62 -7.20
C GLU A 115 0.38 -7.43 -6.57
N GLU A 116 -0.23 -8.35 -7.33
CA GLU A 116 -1.29 -9.23 -6.83
C GLU A 116 -0.78 -10.19 -5.75
N ALA A 117 0.43 -10.73 -5.92
CA ALA A 117 1.06 -11.59 -4.92
C ALA A 117 1.30 -10.84 -3.59
N GLN A 118 1.79 -9.60 -3.66
CA GLN A 118 2.01 -8.77 -2.48
C GLN A 118 0.70 -8.33 -1.82
N GLU A 119 -0.35 -8.08 -2.60
CA GLU A 119 -1.69 -7.80 -2.05
C GLU A 119 -2.22 -8.99 -1.24
N ILE A 120 -2.05 -10.22 -1.75
CA ILE A 120 -2.42 -11.44 -1.02
C ILE A 120 -1.60 -11.55 0.28
N ALA A 121 -0.28 -11.36 0.22
CA ALA A 121 0.58 -11.42 1.41
C ALA A 121 0.18 -10.36 2.46
N LEU A 122 -0.20 -9.17 2.02
CA LEU A 122 -0.72 -8.11 2.87
C LEU A 122 -2.01 -8.54 3.58
N CYS A 123 -2.99 -9.06 2.84
CA CYS A 123 -4.25 -9.53 3.41
C CYS A 123 -4.06 -10.71 4.36
N LEU A 124 -3.22 -11.69 3.99
CA LEU A 124 -2.86 -12.81 4.86
C LEU A 124 -2.23 -12.33 6.17
N THR A 125 -1.33 -11.35 6.10
CA THR A 125 -0.69 -10.76 7.29
C THR A 125 -1.72 -10.06 8.18
N ALA A 126 -2.67 -9.34 7.58
CA ALA A 126 -3.66 -8.55 8.30
C ALA A 126 -4.75 -9.42 8.98
N PHE A 127 -5.20 -10.49 8.33
CA PHE A 127 -6.40 -11.22 8.73
C PHE A 127 -6.16 -12.65 9.20
N THR A 128 -4.95 -13.20 9.00
CA THR A 128 -4.64 -14.60 9.30
C THR A 128 -3.37 -14.73 10.15
N ARG A 129 -2.94 -15.98 10.37
CA ARG A 129 -1.64 -16.33 10.94
C ARG A 129 -0.78 -17.14 9.95
N ALA A 130 -1.04 -16.99 8.65
CA ALA A 130 -0.29 -17.68 7.61
C ALA A 130 1.21 -17.46 7.78
N ASN A 131 2.00 -18.51 7.53
CA ASN A 131 3.45 -18.41 7.44
C ASN A 131 3.80 -17.88 6.04
N LEU A 132 4.55 -16.78 5.99
CA LEU A 132 4.99 -16.13 4.75
C LEU A 132 6.51 -16.26 4.53
N ASP A 133 7.19 -17.11 5.29
CA ASP A 133 8.66 -17.12 5.36
C ASP A 133 9.30 -17.36 3.97
N ASN A 134 8.77 -18.30 3.20
CA ASN A 134 9.28 -18.60 1.85
C ASN A 134 9.00 -17.47 0.87
N PHE A 135 7.76 -16.98 0.83
CA PHE A 135 7.40 -15.78 0.08
C PHE A 135 8.31 -14.58 0.40
N LEU A 136 8.56 -14.28 1.68
CA LEU A 136 9.45 -13.18 2.07
C LEU A 136 10.90 -13.41 1.63
N ARG A 137 11.39 -14.66 1.66
CA ARG A 137 12.71 -15.02 1.11
C ARG A 137 12.78 -14.77 -0.39
N GLN A 138 11.71 -15.06 -1.14
CA GLN A 138 11.64 -14.76 -2.58
C GLN A 138 11.71 -13.23 -2.79
N VAL A 139 10.86 -12.47 -2.11
CA VAL A 139 10.79 -11.01 -2.23
C VAL A 139 12.14 -10.33 -1.98
N ILE A 140 12.87 -10.71 -0.92
CA ILE A 140 14.16 -10.05 -0.62
C ILE A 140 15.28 -10.43 -1.58
N ASN A 141 15.11 -11.46 -2.41
CA ASN A 141 16.10 -11.90 -3.39
C ASN A 141 15.96 -11.20 -4.75
N GLU A 142 14.88 -10.46 -4.97
CA GLU A 142 14.74 -9.61 -6.16
C GLU A 142 15.83 -8.53 -6.22
N GLU A 143 16.16 -8.12 -7.44
CA GLU A 143 17.10 -7.02 -7.70
C GLU A 143 16.49 -5.67 -7.28
N GLU A 144 15.24 -5.43 -7.67
CA GLU A 144 14.45 -4.27 -7.27
C GLU A 144 13.45 -4.69 -6.18
N LEU A 145 13.58 -4.10 -4.99
CA LEU A 145 12.72 -4.39 -3.85
C LEU A 145 11.48 -3.49 -3.89
N GLU A 146 10.61 -3.71 -4.87
CA GLU A 146 9.35 -2.99 -5.01
C GLU A 146 8.33 -3.49 -3.98
N LEU A 147 8.24 -2.83 -2.82
CA LEU A 147 7.27 -3.18 -1.77
C LEU A 147 6.01 -2.32 -1.88
N SER A 148 4.88 -2.93 -2.25
CA SER A 148 3.56 -2.28 -2.15
C SER A 148 3.19 -1.95 -0.70
N SER A 149 3.61 -2.81 0.23
CA SER A 149 3.50 -2.57 1.67
C SER A 149 4.57 -3.35 2.43
N PRO A 150 5.24 -2.75 3.42
CA PRO A 150 6.20 -3.45 4.26
C PRO A 150 5.55 -4.23 5.43
N LEU A 151 4.22 -4.12 5.62
CA LEU A 151 3.48 -4.84 6.67
C LEU A 151 3.74 -6.37 6.71
N PRO A 152 3.86 -7.10 5.58
CA PRO A 152 4.15 -8.53 5.58
C PRO A 152 5.41 -8.93 6.35
N PHE A 153 6.35 -8.01 6.54
CA PHE A 153 7.59 -8.27 7.30
C PHE A 153 7.40 -8.27 8.82
N HIS A 154 6.23 -7.92 9.37
CA HIS A 154 5.97 -7.86 10.82
C HIS A 154 6.27 -9.16 11.60
N ARG A 155 6.37 -10.29 10.90
CA ARG A 155 6.73 -11.60 11.48
C ARG A 155 7.78 -12.32 10.65
N ALA A 156 8.62 -11.58 9.93
CA ALA A 156 9.64 -12.20 9.09
C ALA A 156 10.60 -13.04 9.96
N PRO A 157 11.10 -14.15 9.42
CA PRO A 157 12.01 -15.01 10.16
C PRO A 157 13.40 -14.35 10.31
N PRO A 158 14.21 -14.77 11.30
CA PRO A 158 15.53 -14.19 11.56
C PRO A 158 16.46 -14.12 10.35
N ASP A 159 16.43 -15.12 9.46
CA ASP A 159 17.28 -15.15 8.28
C ASP A 159 16.91 -14.07 7.25
N VAL A 160 15.61 -13.76 7.11
CA VAL A 160 15.14 -12.64 6.27
C VAL A 160 15.61 -11.31 6.86
N ARG A 161 15.48 -11.13 8.18
CA ARG A 161 16.00 -9.93 8.88
C ARG A 161 17.50 -9.75 8.65
N ASP A 162 18.28 -10.81 8.87
CA ASP A 162 19.74 -10.75 8.77
C ASP A 162 20.20 -10.48 7.34
N ALA A 163 19.51 -11.03 6.34
CA ALA A 163 19.75 -10.72 4.93
C ALA A 163 19.45 -9.25 4.61
N LEU A 164 18.36 -8.69 5.12
CA LEU A 164 18.03 -7.26 4.96
C LEU A 164 19.04 -6.35 5.66
N LEU A 165 19.50 -6.70 6.86
CA LEU A 165 20.55 -5.97 7.58
C LEU A 165 21.90 -6.00 6.86
N GLN A 166 22.19 -7.04 6.07
CA GLN A 166 23.36 -7.06 5.19
C GLN A 166 23.13 -6.21 3.94
N LYS A 167 21.99 -6.39 3.27
CA LYS A 167 21.65 -5.65 2.04
C LYS A 167 21.65 -4.13 2.26
N VAL A 168 21.10 -3.64 3.37
CA VAL A 168 21.00 -2.19 3.66
C VAL A 168 22.35 -1.46 3.61
N GLU A 169 23.45 -2.15 3.93
CA GLU A 169 24.78 -1.55 3.97
C GLU A 169 25.36 -1.29 2.56
N THR A 170 24.87 -1.99 1.53
CA THR A 170 25.43 -1.94 0.17
C THR A 170 24.42 -1.52 -0.90
N ASP A 171 23.13 -1.76 -0.68
CA ASP A 171 22.07 -1.54 -1.67
C ASP A 171 21.52 -0.11 -1.54
N ASP A 172 21.95 0.77 -2.44
CA ASP A 172 21.55 2.19 -2.44
C ASP A 172 20.14 2.40 -2.99
N GLU A 173 19.78 1.64 -4.03
CA GLU A 173 18.54 1.80 -4.76
C GLU A 173 17.34 1.38 -3.91
N ASN A 174 17.48 0.31 -3.13
CA ASN A 174 16.38 -0.25 -2.33
C ASN A 174 16.41 0.18 -0.86
N ARG A 175 17.32 1.07 -0.44
CA ARG A 175 17.59 1.31 0.98
C ARG A 175 16.37 1.76 1.79
N ASP A 176 15.56 2.65 1.22
CA ASP A 176 14.30 3.09 1.82
C ASP A 176 13.36 1.91 2.11
N GLY A 177 13.15 1.03 1.11
CA GLY A 177 12.30 -0.16 1.23
C GLY A 177 12.84 -1.15 2.27
N ILE A 178 14.16 -1.36 2.29
CA ILE A 178 14.81 -2.24 3.26
C ILE A 178 14.63 -1.71 4.69
N LEU A 179 14.82 -0.41 4.92
CA LEU A 179 14.63 0.21 6.23
C LEU A 179 13.17 0.15 6.69
N CYS A 180 12.21 0.29 5.77
CA CYS A 180 10.80 0.05 6.05
C CYS A 180 10.54 -1.40 6.47
N ALA A 181 11.05 -2.39 5.72
CA ALA A 181 10.88 -3.81 6.05
C ALA A 181 11.48 -4.14 7.42
N LEU A 182 12.71 -3.68 7.70
CA LEU A 182 13.36 -3.81 9.00
C LEU A 182 12.51 -3.17 10.11
N ALA A 183 12.00 -1.96 9.90
CA ALA A 183 11.12 -1.30 10.87
C ALA A 183 9.89 -2.15 11.20
N TRP A 184 9.28 -2.80 10.21
CA TRP A 184 8.14 -3.69 10.44
C TRP A 184 8.53 -4.98 11.17
N ILE A 185 9.70 -5.58 10.88
CA ILE A 185 10.25 -6.71 11.66
C ILE A 185 10.38 -6.29 13.13
N GLY A 186 11.07 -5.17 13.38
CA GLY A 186 11.08 -4.46 14.66
C GLY A 186 11.50 -5.26 15.89
N ASP A 187 12.16 -6.41 15.71
CA ASP A 187 12.63 -7.25 16.80
C ASP A 187 13.84 -6.62 17.52
N GLU A 188 14.33 -7.29 18.57
CA GLU A 188 15.40 -6.74 19.41
C GLU A 188 16.69 -6.43 18.62
N VAL A 189 17.00 -7.25 17.60
CA VAL A 189 18.18 -7.05 16.74
C VAL A 189 18.01 -5.80 15.87
N VAL A 190 16.83 -5.62 15.26
CA VAL A 190 16.54 -4.39 14.51
C VAL A 190 16.61 -3.16 15.42
N VAL A 191 16.02 -3.23 16.62
CA VAL A 191 16.04 -2.13 17.60
C VAL A 191 17.47 -1.74 17.98
N GLU A 192 18.34 -2.73 18.21
CA GLU A 192 19.76 -2.50 18.49
C GLU A 192 20.47 -1.83 17.31
N HIS A 193 20.25 -2.30 16.08
CA HIS A 193 20.82 -1.70 14.87
C HIS A 193 20.35 -0.27 14.67
N PHE A 194 19.06 0.01 14.84
CA PHE A 194 18.51 1.36 14.71
C PHE A 194 19.08 2.29 15.78
N ASN A 195 19.26 1.80 17.02
CA ASN A 195 19.89 2.59 18.07
C ASN A 195 21.38 2.84 17.79
N ARG A 196 22.11 1.85 17.27
CA ARG A 196 23.49 2.01 16.83
C ARG A 196 23.61 3.08 15.75
N TRP A 197 22.81 3.00 14.69
CA TRP A 197 22.81 4.00 13.61
C TRP A 197 22.35 5.39 14.08
N ARG A 198 21.59 5.49 15.18
CA ARG A 198 21.25 6.77 15.80
C ARG A 198 22.46 7.40 16.52
N GLN A 199 23.28 6.58 17.18
CA GLN A 199 24.47 7.04 17.90
C GLN A 199 25.65 7.30 16.97
N GLU A 200 25.83 6.42 15.99
CA GLU A 200 26.88 6.48 14.98
C GLU A 200 26.24 6.31 13.60
N PRO A 201 25.79 7.42 12.98
CA PRO A 201 25.16 7.36 11.67
C PRO A 201 26.13 6.81 10.61
N PRO A 202 25.72 5.78 9.86
CA PRO A 202 26.55 5.24 8.78
C PRO A 202 26.70 6.27 7.65
N ALA A 203 27.76 6.17 6.86
CA ALA A 203 28.05 7.14 5.80
C ALA A 203 26.90 7.27 4.77
N TRP A 204 26.22 6.16 4.46
CA TRP A 204 25.07 6.13 3.56
C TRP A 204 23.84 6.86 4.14
N SER A 205 23.77 7.14 5.44
CA SER A 205 22.62 7.85 6.01
C SER A 205 22.46 9.28 5.49
N ALA A 206 23.53 9.86 4.92
CA ALA A 206 23.51 11.17 4.31
C ALA A 206 22.75 11.22 2.97
N SER A 207 22.54 10.08 2.30
CA SER A 207 21.72 10.02 1.08
C SER A 207 20.22 9.91 1.37
N LEU A 208 19.84 9.59 2.61
CA LEU A 208 18.43 9.43 3.00
C LEU A 208 17.75 10.76 3.31
N HIS A 209 16.45 10.83 3.00
CA HIS A 209 15.61 11.97 3.36
C HIS A 209 15.33 12.06 4.87
N ILE A 210 15.34 10.92 5.57
CA ILE A 210 15.17 10.83 7.01
C ILE A 210 16.22 9.89 7.61
N LEU A 211 16.57 10.11 8.88
CA LEU A 211 17.54 9.26 9.57
C LEU A 211 17.05 7.81 9.69
N PRO A 212 17.95 6.80 9.68
CA PRO A 212 17.56 5.38 9.60
C PRO A 212 16.59 4.94 10.71
N HIS A 213 16.84 5.36 11.95
CA HIS A 213 15.97 5.02 13.08
C HIS A 213 14.56 5.64 12.99
N ARG A 214 14.32 6.64 12.14
CA ARG A 214 13.00 7.28 11.99
C ARG A 214 12.03 6.45 11.17
N TYR A 215 12.49 5.47 10.38
CA TYR A 215 11.63 4.54 9.65
C TYR A 215 10.76 3.71 10.59
N ALA A 216 11.17 3.51 11.84
CA ALA A 216 10.38 2.88 12.89
C ALA A 216 8.96 3.48 13.04
N HIS A 217 8.80 4.80 12.78
CA HIS A 217 7.49 5.45 12.86
C HIS A 217 6.49 4.90 11.85
N GLN A 218 6.95 4.40 10.69
CA GLN A 218 6.09 3.76 9.71
C GLN A 218 5.49 2.45 10.23
N ALA A 219 6.21 1.75 11.11
CA ALA A 219 5.76 0.54 11.79
C ALA A 219 5.11 0.85 13.17
N GLY A 220 4.86 2.13 13.47
CA GLY A 220 4.17 2.54 14.69
C GLY A 220 4.99 2.40 15.96
N TRP A 221 6.32 2.51 15.91
CA TRP A 221 7.17 2.53 17.10
C TRP A 221 8.36 3.49 16.94
N GLU A 222 9.08 3.75 18.03
CA GLU A 222 10.26 4.60 18.02
C GLU A 222 11.27 4.19 19.11
N LEU A 223 12.47 4.78 19.07
CA LEU A 223 13.47 4.61 20.10
C LEU A 223 13.32 5.67 21.20
N THR A 224 13.18 5.22 22.45
CA THR A 224 13.35 6.05 23.64
C THR A 224 14.75 6.67 23.71
N GLU A 225 14.96 7.65 24.59
CA GLU A 225 16.29 8.24 24.84
C GLU A 225 17.35 7.17 25.15
N ASN A 226 16.99 6.17 25.97
CA ASN A 226 17.86 5.04 26.33
C ASN A 226 18.02 3.98 25.21
N GLY A 227 17.46 4.19 24.01
CA GLY A 227 17.62 3.29 22.88
C GLY A 227 16.72 2.05 22.89
N ARG A 228 15.71 2.02 23.74
CA ARG A 228 14.70 0.95 23.77
C ARG A 228 13.50 1.28 22.88
N ARG A 229 12.86 0.26 22.32
CA ARG A 229 11.59 0.38 21.58
C ARG A 229 10.46 0.90 22.47
N ARG A 230 9.69 1.86 21.95
CA ARG A 230 8.42 2.35 22.49
C ARG A 230 7.38 2.29 21.38
N ASP A 231 6.34 1.50 21.58
CA ASP A 231 5.23 1.44 20.64
C ASP A 231 4.37 2.71 20.72
N LEU A 232 3.92 3.18 19.57
CA LEU A 232 3.05 4.35 19.38
C LEU A 232 1.59 3.97 19.16
N TYR A 233 1.27 2.69 19.28
CA TYR A 233 -0.09 2.15 19.19
C TYR A 233 -0.48 1.42 20.48
N PHE A 234 -1.79 1.28 20.68
CA PHE A 234 -2.32 0.45 21.76
C PHE A 234 -2.38 -1.01 21.32
N THR A 235 -1.95 -1.92 22.19
CA THR A 235 -2.02 -3.36 21.95
C THR A 235 -3.45 -3.90 21.97
N GLN A 236 -4.41 -3.11 22.46
CA GLN A 236 -5.83 -3.43 22.47
C GLN A 236 -6.60 -2.39 21.66
N CYS A 237 -7.39 -2.86 20.70
CA CYS A 237 -8.31 -2.01 19.96
C CYS A 237 -9.44 -1.55 20.89
N THR A 238 -9.70 -0.25 20.93
CA THR A 238 -10.84 0.33 21.65
C THR A 238 -11.82 0.90 20.64
N HIS A 239 -13.11 0.64 20.85
CA HIS A 239 -14.15 1.23 20.01
C HIS A 239 -14.49 2.62 20.53
N LEU A 240 -14.63 3.59 19.61
CA LEU A 240 -15.07 4.93 19.97
C LEU A 240 -16.58 4.90 20.21
N VAL A 241 -16.99 5.15 21.45
CA VAL A 241 -18.41 5.32 21.79
C VAL A 241 -18.75 6.80 21.67
N LYS A 242 -19.69 7.14 20.78
CA LYS A 242 -20.24 8.48 20.72
C LYS A 242 -21.05 8.75 21.99
N GLN A 243 -20.55 9.60 22.87
CA GLN A 243 -21.34 10.09 24.00
C GLN A 243 -22.41 11.08 23.51
N ALA A 244 -23.60 11.03 24.09
CA ALA A 244 -24.59 12.10 23.96
C ALA A 244 -23.97 13.40 24.50
N PRO A 245 -24.31 14.58 23.94
CA PRO A 245 -23.70 15.83 24.37
C PRO A 245 -24.16 16.19 25.79
N GLU A 246 -23.46 15.70 26.80
CA GLU A 246 -23.31 16.47 28.03
C GLU A 246 -22.39 17.66 27.70
N GLN A 247 -22.73 18.82 28.25
CA GLN A 247 -22.12 20.13 27.98
C GLN A 247 -20.63 20.05 27.67
N PRO A 248 -20.09 20.86 26.73
CA PRO A 248 -18.70 20.74 26.27
C PRO A 248 -17.72 20.79 27.45
N ALA A 249 -17.28 19.61 27.88
CA ALA A 249 -16.25 19.48 28.88
C ALA A 249 -14.93 19.85 28.20
N VAL A 250 -14.28 20.89 28.72
CA VAL A 250 -12.90 21.22 28.34
C VAL A 250 -12.06 19.96 28.52
N PHE A 251 -11.47 19.47 27.44
CA PHE A 251 -10.53 18.35 27.48
C PHE A 251 -9.40 18.69 28.45
N ARG A 252 -9.43 18.10 29.65
CA ARG A 252 -8.34 18.16 30.62
C ARG A 252 -7.68 16.78 30.60
N PRO A 253 -6.42 16.66 30.16
CA PRO A 253 -5.70 15.41 30.33
C PRO A 253 -5.63 15.12 31.84
N SER A 254 -6.12 13.95 32.23
CA SER A 254 -6.12 13.49 33.61
C SER A 254 -4.68 13.36 34.11
N GLN A 255 -4.22 14.37 34.87
CA GLN A 255 -3.04 14.26 35.71
C GLN A 255 -3.32 13.26 36.83
N ASN A 256 -3.09 11.98 36.59
CA ASN A 256 -2.94 10.99 37.66
C ASN A 256 -2.16 9.79 37.15
N MET A 257 -0.86 9.98 36.90
CA MET A 257 0.16 8.94 37.13
C MET A 257 1.56 9.56 37.24
N VAL A 258 1.75 10.51 38.17
CA VAL A 258 3.05 10.72 38.83
C VAL A 258 2.77 11.13 40.27
N LYS A 259 2.82 10.17 41.20
CA LYS A 259 3.02 10.49 42.63
C LYS A 259 4.51 10.37 42.92
N THR A 260 4.96 11.35 43.70
CA THR A 260 6.25 11.53 44.39
C THR A 260 7.45 12.00 43.56
N ALA A 261 7.61 13.32 43.49
CA ALA A 261 8.92 13.95 43.63
C ALA A 261 8.85 14.90 44.84
N HIS A 262 9.65 14.61 45.86
CA HIS A 262 9.86 15.50 47.01
C HIS A 262 10.72 16.68 46.57
N THR A 263 10.24 17.88 46.88
CA THR A 263 10.94 19.15 46.73
C THR A 263 12.07 19.24 47.76
N VAL A 264 13.31 19.36 47.31
CA VAL A 264 14.42 19.89 48.14
C VAL A 264 14.62 21.35 47.74
N PRO A 265 14.48 22.32 48.66
CA PRO A 265 14.68 23.72 48.34
C PRO A 265 16.17 24.06 48.33
N CYS A 266 16.59 24.82 47.32
CA CYS A 266 17.93 25.40 47.26
C CYS A 266 18.17 26.37 48.43
N ARG A 267 19.28 26.15 49.14
CA ARG A 267 20.15 27.18 49.72
C ARG A 267 21.58 26.86 49.31
#